data_AF-A0A4Q3AK97-F1
#
_entry.id   AF-A0A4Q3AK97-F1
#
_cell.length_a   1.000
_cell.length_b   1.000
_cell.length_c   1.000
_cell.angle_alpha   90.00
_cell.angle_beta   90.00
_cell.angle_gamma   90.00
#
_symmetry.space_group_name_H-M   'P 1'
#
loop_
_entity.id
_entity.type
_entity.pdbx_description
1 polymer ?
#
loop_
_entity_poly.entity_id
_entity_poly.type
_entity_poly.pdbx_seq_one_letter_code
_entity_poly.pdbx_strand_id
1 'polypeptide(L)'
;MPSFKRLSMILLTSCAGFAVTACDGASSVASPGAGTINFPAPAPSATPTPTPSTTPTPTANFATTTVSGVTVTLDEQLAIFNAGAGNTLNGTNPLNGFAPQGAAASLAPFNAATLSPFLVSTGYVGAVANSSDTSFRDWTCSSSTLNFTTSTTVPAANSCVSSLARTAAAPAASACVAGTTDAGTNNNYRLCRLPAVVSGTLTLTRVDGVAYQINGRVDVGVDVGTTGAAPGGAAATLNVDAGVVIAANANDAANDFMVVNRGSRINAVGTVSQPIIFTSQQNLNPAGTSDSTQGQWGGVI
;
A
#
# COMPACT_ATOMS: atom_id res chain seq x y z
N MET A 1 16.76 -48.65 21.40
CA MET A 1 15.90 -47.87 20.47
C MET A 1 15.54 -46.49 21.07
N PRO A 2 16.42 -45.47 20.95
CA PRO A 2 15.95 -44.07 21.02
C PRO A 2 16.65 -43.09 20.05
N SER A 3 17.32 -43.56 18.99
CA SER A 3 18.17 -42.69 18.14
C SER A 3 17.48 -42.08 16.91
N PHE A 4 16.51 -42.78 16.30
CA PHE A 4 15.93 -42.35 15.01
C PHE A 4 15.01 -41.12 15.08
N LYS A 5 14.32 -40.88 16.20
CA LYS A 5 13.39 -39.73 16.32
C LYS A 5 14.10 -38.37 16.44
N ARG A 6 15.34 -38.34 16.96
CA ARG A 6 16.10 -37.10 17.12
C ARG A 6 16.72 -36.63 15.79
N LEU A 7 17.09 -37.56 14.91
CA LEU A 7 17.68 -37.24 13.62
C LEU A 7 16.63 -36.68 12.63
N SER A 8 15.40 -37.21 12.62
CA SER A 8 14.31 -36.64 11.81
C SER A 8 13.90 -35.24 12.25
N MET A 9 13.95 -34.93 13.55
CA MET A 9 13.60 -33.60 14.05
C MET A 9 14.67 -32.56 13.68
N ILE A 10 15.95 -32.94 13.65
CA ILE A 10 17.04 -32.07 13.19
C ILE A 10 16.96 -31.81 11.68
N LEU A 11 16.56 -32.81 10.88
CA LEU A 11 16.42 -32.67 9.43
C LEU A 11 15.21 -31.82 9.02
N LEU A 12 14.09 -31.92 9.75
CA LEU A 12 12.88 -31.13 9.45
C LEU A 12 13.02 -29.65 9.85
N THR A 13 13.78 -29.36 10.92
CA THR A 13 14.03 -27.99 11.37
C THR A 13 15.04 -27.25 10.48
N SER A 14 15.96 -27.97 9.83
CA SER A 14 16.93 -27.40 8.89
C SER A 14 16.32 -27.11 7.50
N CYS A 15 15.36 -27.91 7.04
CA CYS A 15 14.61 -27.60 5.81
C CYS A 15 13.66 -26.39 5.96
N ALA A 16 13.16 -26.11 7.17
CA ALA A 16 12.36 -24.91 7.42
C ALA A 16 13.21 -23.63 7.52
N GLY A 17 14.46 -23.73 8.00
CA GLY A 17 15.36 -22.58 8.13
C GLY A 17 15.89 -22.03 6.80
N PHE A 18 16.10 -22.89 5.79
CA PHE A 18 16.62 -22.46 4.48
C PHE A 18 15.59 -21.74 3.59
N ALA A 19 14.28 -21.91 3.86
CA ALA A 19 13.23 -21.22 3.11
C ALA A 19 13.02 -19.76 3.57
N VAL A 20 13.48 -19.39 4.77
CA VAL A 20 13.30 -18.04 5.33
C VAL A 20 14.46 -17.10 4.98
N THR A 21 15.62 -17.64 4.59
CA THR A 21 16.78 -16.84 4.11
C THR A 21 16.82 -16.65 2.59
N ALA A 22 15.84 -17.20 1.85
CA ALA A 22 15.72 -17.00 0.40
C ALA A 22 14.79 -15.82 0.03
N CYS A 23 14.17 -15.19 1.03
CA CYS A 23 13.48 -13.92 0.86
C CYS A 23 14.37 -12.85 1.46
N ASP A 24 15.21 -12.21 0.63
CA ASP A 24 15.87 -10.96 1.00
C ASP A 24 14.77 -9.95 1.32
N GLY A 25 14.49 -9.81 2.62
CA GLY A 25 13.42 -8.96 3.12
C GLY A 25 13.58 -7.53 2.62
N ALA A 26 12.52 -7.01 1.99
CA ALA A 26 12.25 -5.60 1.71
C ALA A 26 13.32 -4.74 0.99
N SER A 27 14.51 -5.26 0.66
CA SER A 27 15.61 -4.48 0.06
C SER A 27 15.56 -4.41 -1.47
N SER A 28 14.59 -5.06 -2.12
CA SER A 28 14.45 -5.08 -3.59
C SER A 28 13.02 -4.84 -4.08
N VAL A 29 12.24 -3.99 -3.41
CA VAL A 29 11.23 -3.23 -4.15
C VAL A 29 11.98 -2.19 -4.97
N ALA A 30 12.10 -2.44 -6.28
CA ALA A 30 12.57 -1.44 -7.23
C ALA A 30 11.55 -0.30 -7.25
N SER A 31 11.71 0.66 -6.35
CA SER A 31 11.05 1.95 -6.44
C SER A 31 11.58 2.63 -7.71
N PRO A 32 10.73 2.99 -8.69
CA PRO A 32 11.19 3.86 -9.76
C PRO A 32 11.64 5.15 -9.09
N GLY A 33 12.94 5.43 -9.14
CA GLY A 33 13.55 6.59 -8.48
C GLY A 33 12.79 7.88 -8.79
N ALA A 34 12.91 8.87 -7.90
CA ALA A 34 12.19 10.14 -7.97
C ALA A 34 12.33 10.82 -9.34
N GLY A 35 11.34 10.59 -10.21
CA GLY A 35 11.23 11.22 -11.52
C GLY A 35 10.41 12.49 -11.41
N THR A 36 11.01 13.62 -11.77
CA THR A 36 10.26 14.86 -12.03
C THR A 36 9.54 14.73 -13.37
N ILE A 37 8.23 14.95 -13.39
CA ILE A 37 7.40 14.95 -14.59
C ILE A 37 7.59 16.28 -15.32
N ASN A 38 8.02 16.23 -16.59
CA ASN A 38 7.98 17.37 -17.50
C ASN A 38 7.23 16.97 -18.78
N PHE A 39 6.32 17.82 -19.27
CA PHE A 39 5.51 17.57 -20.47
C PHE A 39 6.27 17.99 -21.73
N PRO A 40 6.58 17.11 -22.70
CA PRO A 40 7.15 17.53 -23.98
C PRO A 40 6.04 18.02 -24.93
N ALA A 41 6.28 19.15 -25.60
CA ALA A 41 5.46 19.62 -26.72
C ALA A 41 5.63 18.73 -27.97
N PRO A 42 4.61 18.58 -28.84
CA PRO A 42 4.70 17.69 -30.00
C PRO A 42 5.64 18.24 -31.08
N ALA A 43 6.60 17.43 -31.54
CA ALA A 43 7.41 17.71 -32.72
C ALA A 43 6.84 16.99 -33.96
N PRO A 44 6.93 17.59 -35.17
CA PRO A 44 6.25 17.12 -36.36
C PRO A 44 6.88 15.85 -36.98
N SER A 45 6.03 15.12 -37.70
CA SER A 45 6.31 13.83 -38.33
C SER A 45 7.36 13.91 -39.45
N ALA A 46 8.31 12.97 -39.46
CA ALA A 46 9.16 12.67 -40.62
C ALA A 46 8.72 11.36 -41.29
N THR A 47 8.68 11.38 -42.62
CA THR A 47 8.33 10.26 -43.52
C THR A 47 9.44 9.19 -43.57
N PRO A 48 9.12 7.88 -43.63
CA PRO A 48 10.12 6.81 -43.53
C PRO A 48 10.77 6.41 -44.87
N THR A 49 12.04 5.99 -44.81
CA THR A 49 12.74 5.17 -45.82
C THR A 49 12.83 3.73 -45.29
N PRO A 50 12.49 2.68 -46.07
CA PRO A 50 12.55 1.31 -45.59
C PRO A 50 13.98 0.73 -45.64
N THR A 51 14.48 0.32 -44.47
CA THR A 51 15.65 -0.56 -44.31
C THR A 51 15.14 -1.99 -44.09
N PRO A 52 15.75 -3.04 -44.68
CA PRO A 52 15.30 -4.42 -44.48
C PRO A 52 15.32 -4.81 -43.01
N SER A 53 14.17 -5.33 -42.56
CA SER A 53 13.93 -5.79 -41.20
C SER A 53 14.74 -7.05 -40.92
N THR A 54 15.72 -6.95 -40.02
CA THR A 54 16.06 -8.07 -39.17
C THR A 54 14.88 -8.25 -38.21
N THR A 55 14.27 -9.43 -38.19
CA THR A 55 13.27 -9.78 -37.17
C THR A 55 13.93 -9.59 -35.80
N PRO A 56 13.47 -8.66 -34.95
CA PRO A 56 13.96 -8.58 -33.59
C PRO A 56 13.46 -9.84 -32.87
N THR A 57 14.38 -10.75 -32.54
CA THR A 57 14.11 -11.82 -31.57
C THR A 57 13.66 -11.13 -30.27
N PRO A 58 12.46 -11.46 -29.73
CA PRO A 58 11.99 -10.81 -28.52
C PRO A 58 12.94 -11.12 -27.37
N THR A 59 13.50 -10.08 -26.75
CA THR A 59 14.37 -10.17 -25.57
C THR A 59 13.54 -10.50 -24.33
N ALA A 60 12.88 -11.65 -24.32
CA ALA A 60 12.42 -12.22 -23.07
C ALA A 60 13.64 -12.77 -22.34
N ASN A 61 13.90 -12.29 -21.13
CA ASN A 61 15.07 -12.63 -20.32
C ASN A 61 14.97 -14.06 -19.72
N PHE A 62 14.43 -15.01 -20.46
CA PHE A 62 14.41 -16.42 -20.08
C PHE A 62 15.82 -17.00 -20.21
N ALA A 63 16.28 -17.68 -19.17
CA ALA A 63 17.53 -18.43 -19.20
C ALA A 63 17.21 -19.92 -19.18
N THR A 64 17.91 -20.72 -19.98
CA THR A 64 17.85 -22.18 -19.87
C THR A 64 18.23 -22.59 -18.45
N THR A 65 17.39 -23.40 -17.80
CA THR A 65 17.63 -23.88 -16.44
C THR A 65 17.72 -25.40 -16.41
N THR A 66 18.67 -25.94 -15.64
CA THR A 66 18.79 -27.39 -15.42
C THR A 66 18.71 -27.67 -13.94
N VAL A 67 17.71 -28.43 -13.51
CA VAL A 67 17.52 -28.87 -12.13
C VAL A 67 17.33 -30.38 -12.11
N SER A 68 18.14 -31.08 -11.32
CA SER A 68 18.07 -32.55 -11.18
C SER A 68 18.13 -33.32 -12.50
N GLY A 69 18.92 -32.83 -13.46
CA GLY A 69 19.11 -33.48 -14.77
C GLY A 69 17.98 -33.24 -15.78
N VAL A 70 16.96 -32.44 -15.44
CA VAL A 70 15.95 -31.95 -16.38
C VAL A 70 16.36 -30.56 -16.84
N THR A 71 16.49 -30.38 -18.15
CA THR A 71 16.79 -29.08 -18.78
C THR A 71 15.51 -28.50 -19.35
N VAL A 72 15.14 -27.30 -18.90
CA VAL A 72 14.04 -26.51 -19.45
C VAL A 72 14.64 -25.45 -20.36
N THR A 73 14.39 -25.59 -21.65
CA THR A 73 14.89 -24.71 -22.72
C THR A 73 14.14 -23.38 -22.76
N LEU A 74 14.72 -22.41 -23.47
CA LEU A 74 14.09 -21.10 -23.69
C LEU A 74 12.78 -21.24 -24.46
N ASP A 75 12.74 -22.09 -25.48
CA ASP A 75 11.54 -22.31 -26.31
C ASP A 75 10.40 -22.92 -25.50
N GLU A 76 10.70 -23.86 -24.59
CA GLU A 76 9.71 -24.43 -23.67
C GLU A 76 9.16 -23.37 -22.70
N GLN A 77 10.02 -22.51 -22.15
CA GLN A 77 9.58 -21.40 -21.29
C GLN A 77 8.72 -20.39 -22.04
N LEU A 78 9.12 -20.05 -23.27
CA LEU A 78 8.39 -19.14 -24.14
C LEU A 78 7.02 -19.71 -24.55
N ALA A 79 6.94 -21.01 -24.84
CA ALA A 79 5.69 -21.68 -25.15
C ALA A 79 4.73 -21.64 -23.96
N ILE A 80 5.20 -21.89 -22.73
CA ILE A 80 4.37 -21.79 -21.52
C ILE A 80 3.93 -20.34 -21.28
N PHE A 81 4.84 -19.37 -21.42
CA PHE A 81 4.51 -17.96 -21.27
C PHE A 81 3.43 -17.52 -22.27
N ASN A 82 3.58 -17.88 -23.54
CA ASN A 82 2.62 -17.53 -24.60
C ASN A 82 1.31 -18.35 -24.53
N ALA A 83 1.31 -19.49 -23.85
CA ALA A 83 0.09 -20.25 -23.59
C ALA A 83 -0.84 -19.53 -22.57
N GLY A 84 -0.29 -18.65 -21.74
CA GLY A 84 -1.08 -17.79 -20.85
C GLY A 84 -1.68 -16.58 -21.57
N ALA A 85 -2.92 -16.22 -21.21
CA ALA A 85 -3.55 -15.00 -21.69
C ALA A 85 -3.07 -13.77 -20.89
N GLY A 86 -2.90 -12.62 -21.55
CA GLY A 86 -2.51 -11.36 -20.88
C GLY A 86 -1.01 -11.24 -20.57
N ASN A 87 -0.19 -12.14 -21.09
CA ASN A 87 1.26 -12.13 -20.90
C ASN A 87 1.95 -11.26 -21.96
N THR A 88 2.87 -10.39 -21.55
CA THR A 88 3.67 -9.55 -22.48
C THR A 88 5.18 -9.74 -22.28
N LEU A 89 5.86 -10.25 -23.31
CA LEU A 89 7.30 -10.60 -23.27
C LEU A 89 8.24 -9.40 -23.08
N ASN A 90 7.83 -8.21 -23.54
CA ASN A 90 8.65 -7.00 -23.52
C ASN A 90 8.05 -5.91 -22.60
N GLY A 91 7.41 -6.31 -21.50
CA GLY A 91 6.87 -5.38 -20.50
C GLY A 91 7.98 -4.74 -19.65
N THR A 92 8.84 -3.91 -20.23
CA THR A 92 9.82 -3.11 -19.47
C THR A 92 9.20 -1.78 -19.04
N ASN A 93 9.54 -1.31 -17.85
CA ASN A 93 9.00 -0.07 -17.26
C ASN A 93 7.48 0.05 -17.43
N PRO A 94 6.67 -0.88 -16.88
CA PRO A 94 5.22 -0.90 -17.11
C PRO A 94 4.49 0.31 -16.54
N LEU A 95 5.18 1.18 -15.78
CA LEU A 95 4.62 2.36 -15.16
C LEU A 95 5.37 3.63 -15.58
N ASN A 96 4.63 4.72 -15.79
CA ASN A 96 5.12 6.09 -15.75
C ASN A 96 4.68 6.73 -14.44
N GLY A 97 5.56 6.71 -13.43
CA GLY A 97 5.15 7.00 -12.05
C GLY A 97 4.17 5.92 -11.55
N PHE A 98 2.88 6.26 -11.48
CA PHE A 98 1.80 5.36 -11.02
C PHE A 98 0.86 4.91 -12.14
N ALA A 99 0.93 5.55 -13.31
CA ALA A 99 0.07 5.23 -14.44
C ALA A 99 0.66 4.08 -15.26
N PRO A 100 -0.15 3.10 -15.70
CA PRO A 100 0.32 2.07 -16.62
C PRO A 100 0.75 2.69 -17.96
N GLN A 101 1.82 2.15 -18.55
CA GLN A 101 2.33 2.57 -19.86
C GLN A 101 2.75 1.39 -20.74
N GLY A 102 2.92 1.64 -22.04
CA GLY A 102 3.34 0.64 -23.01
C GLY A 102 2.43 -0.58 -23.01
N ALA A 103 3.02 -1.77 -22.96
CA ALA A 103 2.29 -3.03 -22.93
C ALA A 103 1.31 -3.17 -21.76
N ALA A 104 1.63 -2.60 -20.58
CA ALA A 104 0.75 -2.66 -19.42
C ALA A 104 -0.55 -1.88 -19.63
N ALA A 105 -0.49 -0.76 -20.37
CA ALA A 105 -1.66 0.05 -20.68
C ALA A 105 -2.61 -0.62 -21.71
N SER A 106 -2.14 -1.62 -22.46
CA SER A 106 -2.91 -2.32 -23.48
C SER A 106 -3.49 -3.67 -23.01
N LEU A 107 -3.24 -4.07 -21.76
CA LEU A 107 -3.77 -5.32 -21.23
C LEU A 107 -5.29 -5.23 -21.02
N ALA A 108 -6.00 -6.28 -21.43
CA ALA A 108 -7.42 -6.40 -21.17
C ALA A 108 -7.66 -6.63 -19.66
N PRO A 109 -8.44 -5.78 -18.97
CA PRO A 109 -8.71 -5.95 -17.56
C PRO A 109 -9.68 -7.10 -17.30
N PHE A 110 -9.55 -7.71 -16.12
CA PHE A 110 -10.56 -8.63 -15.60
C PHE A 110 -11.81 -7.85 -15.14
N ASN A 111 -12.99 -8.32 -15.52
CA ASN A 111 -14.25 -7.70 -15.09
C ASN A 111 -14.56 -8.05 -13.63
N ALA A 112 -14.08 -7.24 -12.68
CA ALA A 112 -14.26 -7.46 -11.26
C ALA A 112 -15.74 -7.54 -10.81
N ALA A 113 -16.66 -6.92 -11.55
CA ALA A 113 -18.10 -6.97 -11.26
C ALA A 113 -18.69 -8.39 -11.34
N THR A 114 -18.01 -9.34 -12.00
CA THR A 114 -18.43 -10.74 -12.01
C THR A 114 -18.16 -11.48 -10.70
N LEU A 115 -17.30 -10.94 -9.83
CA LEU A 115 -17.05 -11.48 -8.50
C LEU A 115 -18.05 -10.95 -7.46
N SER A 116 -18.44 -9.68 -7.59
CA SER A 116 -19.39 -9.04 -6.70
C SER A 116 -19.98 -7.78 -7.35
N PRO A 117 -21.30 -7.53 -7.21
CA PRO A 117 -21.94 -6.32 -7.72
C PRO A 117 -21.47 -5.03 -7.01
N PHE A 118 -20.76 -5.15 -5.88
CA PHE A 118 -20.09 -4.04 -5.23
C PHE A 118 -18.90 -3.50 -6.04
N LEU A 119 -18.22 -4.37 -6.79
CA LEU A 119 -17.04 -4.00 -7.56
C LEU A 119 -17.47 -3.39 -8.89
N VAL A 120 -16.80 -2.30 -9.27
CA VAL A 120 -17.06 -1.60 -10.54
C VAL A 120 -16.16 -2.17 -11.62
N SER A 121 -16.72 -2.38 -12.81
CA SER A 121 -15.95 -2.76 -14.00
C SER A 121 -15.18 -1.56 -14.54
N THR A 122 -13.87 -1.71 -14.78
CA THR A 122 -13.02 -0.69 -15.38
C THR A 122 -12.41 -1.18 -16.70
N GLY A 123 -12.10 -0.24 -17.59
CA GLY A 123 -11.51 -0.53 -18.91
C GLY A 123 -9.98 -0.60 -18.93
N TYR A 124 -9.33 -0.67 -17.77
CA TYR A 124 -7.87 -0.63 -17.64
C TYR A 124 -7.38 -1.49 -16.45
N VAL A 125 -6.12 -1.92 -16.51
CA VAL A 125 -5.44 -2.63 -15.43
C VAL A 125 -4.66 -1.62 -14.57
N GLY A 126 -4.92 -1.60 -13.26
CA GLY A 126 -4.22 -0.75 -12.30
C GLY A 126 -5.16 0.14 -11.49
N ALA A 127 -4.59 0.98 -10.63
CA ALA A 127 -5.36 1.91 -9.79
C ALA A 127 -5.93 3.10 -10.57
N VAL A 128 -5.33 3.42 -11.73
CA VAL A 128 -5.68 4.55 -12.58
C VAL A 128 -5.59 4.15 -14.05
N ALA A 129 -6.34 4.82 -14.92
CA ALA A 129 -6.38 4.50 -16.34
C ALA A 129 -5.08 4.85 -17.07
N ASN A 130 -4.55 6.04 -16.80
CA ASN A 130 -3.36 6.62 -17.41
C ASN A 130 -2.96 7.90 -16.65
N SER A 131 -1.95 8.62 -17.14
CA SER A 131 -1.46 9.86 -16.52
C SER A 131 -2.46 11.03 -16.56
N SER A 132 -3.52 10.94 -17.36
CA SER A 132 -4.61 11.93 -17.42
C SER A 132 -5.82 11.54 -16.55
N ASP A 133 -5.80 10.36 -15.93
CA ASP A 133 -6.82 10.00 -14.95
C ASP A 133 -6.71 10.98 -13.77
N THR A 134 -7.84 11.54 -13.36
CA THR A 134 -7.93 12.50 -12.26
C THR A 134 -8.90 12.06 -11.18
N SER A 135 -9.44 10.84 -11.30
CA SER A 135 -10.43 10.30 -10.36
C SER A 135 -9.91 10.28 -8.93
N PHE A 136 -8.63 9.98 -8.74
CA PHE A 136 -7.95 9.94 -7.44
C PHE A 136 -7.49 11.30 -6.92
N ARG A 137 -7.64 12.37 -7.70
CA ARG A 137 -7.13 13.68 -7.30
C ARG A 137 -7.82 14.14 -6.03
N ASP A 138 -7.03 14.73 -5.16
CA ASP A 138 -7.50 15.33 -3.92
C ASP A 138 -8.17 14.32 -2.94
N TRP A 139 -8.14 13.02 -3.21
CA TRP A 139 -8.63 11.96 -2.30
C TRP A 139 -7.72 11.74 -1.11
N THR A 140 -6.45 12.13 -1.23
CA THR A 140 -5.43 11.99 -0.19
C THR A 140 -4.43 13.13 -0.28
N CYS A 141 -3.60 13.25 0.75
CA CYS A 141 -2.43 14.11 0.74
C CYS A 141 -1.39 13.61 -0.28
N SER A 142 -0.61 14.53 -0.84
CA SER A 142 0.50 14.30 -1.76
C SER A 142 1.82 14.07 -1.03
N SER A 143 2.80 13.50 -1.72
CA SER A 143 4.18 13.36 -1.27
C SER A 143 5.15 13.85 -2.34
N SER A 144 6.44 13.84 -2.02
CA SER A 144 7.55 14.05 -2.96
C SER A 144 7.59 13.02 -4.09
N THR A 145 6.97 11.85 -3.88
CA THR A 145 6.88 10.77 -4.88
C THR A 145 5.66 10.95 -5.79
N LEU A 146 4.56 11.49 -5.26
CA LEU A 146 3.28 11.50 -5.96
C LEU A 146 2.46 12.74 -5.61
N ASN A 147 2.18 13.56 -6.64
CA ASN A 147 1.39 14.77 -6.51
C ASN A 147 -0.05 14.52 -6.97
N PHE A 148 -0.99 14.57 -6.01
CA PHE A 148 -2.41 14.38 -6.24
C PHE A 148 -3.16 15.71 -6.48
N THR A 149 -2.45 16.84 -6.54
CA THR A 149 -3.01 18.16 -6.81
C THR A 149 -3.04 18.50 -8.31
N THR A 150 -3.62 19.64 -8.70
CA THR A 150 -3.58 20.17 -10.07
C THR A 150 -2.32 20.99 -10.34
N SER A 151 -1.59 21.32 -9.27
CA SER A 151 -0.40 22.16 -9.33
C SER A 151 0.81 21.31 -9.70
N THR A 152 1.78 21.89 -10.40
CA THR A 152 3.06 21.23 -10.71
C THR A 152 3.93 21.05 -9.45
N THR A 153 3.63 21.79 -8.39
CA THR A 153 4.23 21.65 -7.05
C THR A 153 3.18 21.22 -6.03
N VAL A 154 3.58 20.44 -5.03
CA VAL A 154 2.71 20.05 -3.92
C VAL A 154 2.62 21.21 -2.92
N PRO A 155 1.44 21.83 -2.72
CA PRO A 155 1.26 22.81 -1.65
C PRO A 155 1.51 22.16 -0.28
N ALA A 156 2.10 22.91 0.66
CA ALA A 156 2.37 22.39 2.02
C ALA A 156 1.09 21.87 2.72
N ALA A 157 -0.04 22.54 2.51
CA ALA A 157 -1.34 22.12 3.04
C ALA A 157 -1.83 20.77 2.50
N ASN A 158 -1.32 20.33 1.35
CA ASN A 158 -1.67 19.06 0.72
C ASN A 158 -0.60 17.99 0.91
N SER A 159 0.55 18.30 1.50
CA SER A 159 1.64 17.34 1.71
C SER A 159 1.38 16.46 2.93
N CYS A 160 1.56 15.15 2.83
CA CYS A 160 1.29 14.20 3.93
C CYS A 160 2.12 14.42 5.20
N VAL A 161 3.23 15.15 5.12
CA VAL A 161 4.08 15.46 6.27
C VAL A 161 3.86 16.90 6.73
N SER A 162 3.97 17.88 5.83
CA SER A 162 3.86 19.29 6.24
C SER A 162 2.44 19.74 6.58
N SER A 163 1.40 19.06 6.10
CA SER A 163 0.01 19.33 6.51
C SER A 163 -0.28 18.96 7.98
N LEU A 164 0.57 18.11 8.58
CA LEU A 164 0.43 17.69 9.97
C LEU A 164 1.16 18.63 10.94
N ALA A 165 1.98 19.54 10.44
CA ALA A 165 2.72 20.49 11.25
C ALA A 165 1.76 21.42 12.02
N ARG A 166 1.91 21.47 13.34
CA ARG A 166 1.18 22.42 14.20
C ARG A 166 2.10 23.56 14.59
N THR A 167 1.56 24.77 14.62
CA THR A 167 2.31 25.94 15.11
C THR A 167 2.51 25.85 16.63
N ALA A 168 3.52 26.54 17.15
CA ALA A 168 3.76 26.59 18.60
C ALA A 168 2.57 27.20 19.38
N ALA A 169 1.75 28.02 18.72
CA ALA A 169 0.56 28.64 19.32
C ALA A 169 -0.69 27.73 19.31
N ALA A 170 -0.69 26.64 18.55
CA ALA A 170 -1.80 25.69 18.49
C ALA A 170 -1.57 24.57 19.51
N PRO A 171 -2.29 24.53 20.65
CA PRO A 171 -2.04 23.55 21.68
C PRO A 171 -2.53 22.15 21.28
N ALA A 172 -2.05 21.14 22.01
CA ALA A 172 -2.67 19.82 22.06
C ALA A 172 -4.06 19.91 22.69
N ALA A 173 -4.97 19.03 22.27
CA ALA A 173 -6.27 18.93 22.91
C ALA A 173 -6.12 18.58 24.40
N SER A 174 -7.04 19.11 25.22
CA SER A 174 -7.01 18.96 26.67
C SER A 174 -7.42 17.56 27.15
N ALA A 175 -8.15 16.81 26.32
CA ALA A 175 -8.64 15.48 26.65
C ALA A 175 -8.79 14.62 25.39
N CYS A 176 -8.88 13.31 25.61
CA CYS A 176 -9.19 12.36 24.56
C CYS A 176 -10.67 12.14 24.35
N VAL A 177 -11.01 11.77 23.11
CA VAL A 177 -12.37 11.40 22.73
C VAL A 177 -12.77 10.10 23.42
N ALA A 178 -14.03 9.98 23.83
CA ALA A 178 -14.54 8.79 24.50
C ALA A 178 -14.25 7.51 23.70
N GLY A 179 -13.94 6.42 24.40
CA GLY A 179 -13.54 5.15 23.77
C GLY A 179 -12.04 5.06 23.43
N THR A 180 -11.25 6.07 23.78
CA THR A 180 -9.78 6.07 23.65
C THR A 180 -9.12 6.44 24.98
N THR A 181 -7.82 6.17 25.11
CA THR A 181 -7.05 6.47 26.31
C THR A 181 -5.95 7.50 26.04
N ASP A 182 -5.69 8.39 27.01
CA ASP A 182 -4.63 9.38 26.88
C ASP A 182 -3.24 8.71 26.91
N ALA A 183 -2.47 8.92 25.85
CA ALA A 183 -1.10 8.43 25.70
C ALA A 183 -0.07 9.58 25.71
N GLY A 184 -0.44 10.73 26.25
CA GLY A 184 0.39 11.92 26.35
C GLY A 184 0.28 12.81 25.12
N THR A 185 1.34 13.56 24.84
CA THR A 185 1.37 14.55 23.75
C THR A 185 2.58 14.36 22.85
N ASN A 186 2.42 14.60 21.55
CA ASN A 186 3.49 14.61 20.56
C ASN A 186 3.28 15.77 19.58
N ASN A 187 4.26 16.67 19.48
CA ASN A 187 4.25 17.84 18.60
C ASN A 187 2.92 18.62 18.60
N ASN A 188 2.43 18.98 19.79
CA ASN A 188 1.15 19.65 20.01
C ASN A 188 -0.11 18.88 19.54
N TYR A 189 0.00 17.56 19.40
CA TYR A 189 -1.15 16.66 19.40
C TYR A 189 -1.29 15.99 20.76
N ARG A 190 -2.53 15.81 21.20
CA ARG A 190 -2.94 14.84 22.21
C ARG A 190 -3.02 13.48 21.53
N LEU A 191 -2.26 12.51 22.03
CA LEU A 191 -2.30 11.15 21.53
C LEU A 191 -3.43 10.39 22.21
N CYS A 192 -4.44 10.02 21.42
CA CYS A 192 -5.60 9.28 21.90
C CYS A 192 -5.54 7.85 21.43
N ARG A 193 -5.00 6.97 22.28
CA ARG A 193 -4.74 5.58 21.99
C ARG A 193 -6.03 4.80 21.78
N LEU A 194 -6.10 4.14 20.64
CA LEU A 194 -7.17 3.21 20.30
C LEU A 194 -7.09 1.97 21.21
N PRO A 195 -8.23 1.37 21.57
CA PRO A 195 -8.22 0.08 22.27
C PRO A 195 -7.59 -1.00 21.38
N ALA A 196 -6.98 -2.01 21.98
CA ALA A 196 -6.46 -3.16 21.24
C ALA A 196 -7.57 -3.90 20.45
N VAL A 197 -8.81 -3.86 20.95
CA VAL A 197 -10.01 -4.34 20.25
C VAL A 197 -11.10 -3.29 20.34
N VAL A 198 -11.56 -2.80 19.19
CA VAL A 198 -12.78 -1.97 19.07
C VAL A 198 -13.98 -2.90 19.14
N SER A 199 -14.77 -2.78 20.20
CA SER A 199 -16.02 -3.53 20.40
C SER A 199 -17.24 -2.64 20.14
N GLY A 200 -18.26 -3.17 19.46
CA GLY A 200 -19.45 -2.40 19.11
C GLY A 200 -19.17 -1.30 18.09
N THR A 201 -19.58 -0.06 18.37
CA THR A 201 -19.30 1.09 17.51
C THR A 201 -18.38 2.07 18.20
N LEU A 202 -17.27 2.43 17.55
CA LEU A 202 -16.39 3.51 17.96
C LEU A 202 -16.37 4.57 16.85
N THR A 203 -16.54 5.83 17.22
CA THR A 203 -16.43 6.96 16.30
C THR A 203 -15.22 7.80 16.68
N LEU A 204 -14.24 7.86 15.78
CA LEU A 204 -13.12 8.78 15.87
C LEU A 204 -13.58 10.12 15.33
N THR A 205 -13.87 11.06 16.22
CA THR A 205 -14.31 12.40 15.82
C THR A 205 -13.12 13.30 15.50
N ARG A 206 -13.29 14.21 14.55
CA ARG A 206 -12.27 15.23 14.26
C ARG A 206 -12.27 16.29 15.35
N VAL A 207 -11.21 16.30 16.14
CA VAL A 207 -10.93 17.32 17.16
C VAL A 207 -9.59 17.96 16.85
N ASP A 208 -9.52 19.29 16.85
CA ASP A 208 -8.24 19.98 16.61
C ASP A 208 -7.24 19.65 17.72
N GLY A 209 -6.00 19.36 17.34
CA GLY A 209 -4.96 18.95 18.28
C GLY A 209 -5.12 17.54 18.85
N VAL A 210 -5.95 16.67 18.25
CA VAL A 210 -5.98 15.22 18.53
C VAL A 210 -5.35 14.44 17.39
N ALA A 211 -4.52 13.44 17.72
CA ALA A 211 -4.13 12.37 16.83
C ALA A 211 -4.43 11.03 17.51
N TYR A 212 -5.13 10.13 16.82
CA TYR A 212 -5.47 8.81 17.37
C TYR A 212 -4.28 7.87 17.23
N GLN A 213 -3.85 7.24 18.32
CA GLN A 213 -2.66 6.39 18.31
C GLN A 213 -3.04 4.92 18.08
N ILE A 214 -2.42 4.30 17.07
CA ILE A 214 -2.29 2.84 16.97
C ILE A 214 -1.04 2.46 17.76
N ASN A 215 -1.14 1.47 18.65
CA ASN A 215 0.01 0.98 19.42
C ASN A 215 -0.07 -0.55 19.57
N GLY A 216 0.75 -1.23 18.78
CA GLY A 216 0.66 -2.63 18.42
C GLY A 216 -0.47 -2.89 17.43
N ARG A 217 -1.05 -4.09 17.54
CA ARG A 217 -2.21 -4.52 16.77
C ARG A 217 -3.50 -3.90 17.33
N VAL A 218 -4.29 -3.28 16.45
CA VAL A 218 -5.67 -2.84 16.75
C VAL A 218 -6.66 -3.65 15.92
N ASP A 219 -7.56 -4.36 16.58
CA ASP A 219 -8.64 -5.11 15.95
C ASP A 219 -9.93 -4.31 15.91
N VAL A 220 -10.57 -4.23 14.74
CA VAL A 220 -11.97 -3.80 14.63
C VAL A 220 -12.86 -5.03 14.70
N GLY A 221 -13.48 -5.23 15.87
CA GLY A 221 -14.29 -6.39 16.20
C GLY A 221 -13.48 -7.68 16.31
N VAL A 222 -14.18 -8.80 16.47
CA VAL A 222 -13.62 -10.16 16.48
C VAL A 222 -14.20 -10.91 15.28
N ASP A 223 -13.33 -11.61 14.55
CA ASP A 223 -13.68 -12.34 13.33
C ASP A 223 -14.90 -13.27 13.50
N VAL A 224 -15.94 -13.03 12.70
CA VAL A 224 -17.18 -13.84 12.72
C VAL A 224 -17.11 -15.09 11.84
N GLY A 225 -15.96 -15.38 11.22
CA GLY A 225 -15.77 -16.50 10.32
C GLY A 225 -16.39 -16.31 8.93
N THR A 226 -16.17 -17.27 8.04
CA THR A 226 -16.69 -17.24 6.67
C THR A 226 -18.23 -17.30 6.61
N THR A 227 -18.87 -17.86 7.64
CA THR A 227 -20.33 -18.04 7.72
C THR A 227 -21.03 -17.00 8.59
N GLY A 228 -20.29 -16.11 9.25
CA GLY A 228 -20.86 -15.14 10.19
C GLY A 228 -21.21 -15.69 11.58
N ALA A 229 -20.88 -16.95 11.87
CA ALA A 229 -21.29 -17.66 13.09
C ALA A 229 -20.12 -18.25 13.90
N ALA A 230 -18.90 -17.73 13.74
CA ALA A 230 -17.76 -18.20 14.52
C ALA A 230 -17.99 -18.02 16.03
N PRO A 231 -17.70 -19.02 16.88
CA PRO A 231 -17.78 -18.87 18.33
C PRO A 231 -16.88 -17.73 18.83
N GLY A 232 -17.45 -16.79 19.57
CA GLY A 232 -16.74 -15.60 20.06
C GLY A 232 -16.53 -14.49 19.02
N GLY A 233 -17.00 -14.70 17.78
CA GLY A 233 -17.03 -13.64 16.76
C GLY A 233 -17.96 -12.50 17.15
N ALA A 234 -17.52 -11.27 16.93
CA ALA A 234 -18.25 -10.07 17.31
C ALA A 234 -17.94 -8.94 16.32
N ALA A 235 -18.84 -8.71 15.36
CA ALA A 235 -18.71 -7.62 14.41
C ALA A 235 -18.69 -6.26 15.14
N ALA A 236 -17.86 -5.34 14.63
CA ALA A 236 -17.78 -3.97 15.12
C ALA A 236 -17.77 -2.98 13.96
N THR A 237 -18.01 -1.70 14.26
CA THR A 237 -17.92 -0.60 13.31
C THR A 237 -16.99 0.48 13.85
N LEU A 238 -15.95 0.81 13.07
CA LEU A 238 -15.11 1.97 13.30
C LEU A 238 -15.52 3.08 12.34
N ASN A 239 -16.12 4.16 12.85
CA ASN A 239 -16.38 5.37 12.07
C ASN A 239 -15.21 6.34 12.23
N VAL A 240 -14.75 6.90 11.12
CA VAL A 240 -13.65 7.86 11.11
C VAL A 240 -14.14 9.12 10.39
N ASP A 241 -14.30 10.19 11.15
CA ASP A 241 -14.76 11.47 10.61
C ASP A 241 -13.73 12.05 9.63
N ALA A 242 -14.21 12.87 8.69
CA ALA A 242 -13.34 13.59 7.77
C ALA A 242 -12.30 14.43 8.52
N GLY A 243 -11.06 14.41 8.04
CA GLY A 243 -9.94 15.12 8.62
C GLY A 243 -9.23 14.36 9.72
N VAL A 244 -9.74 13.25 10.25
CA VAL A 244 -9.09 12.56 11.38
C VAL A 244 -7.64 12.13 11.04
N VAL A 245 -6.73 12.32 12.01
CA VAL A 245 -5.35 11.84 11.93
C VAL A 245 -5.18 10.63 12.84
N ILE A 246 -4.67 9.54 12.28
CA ILE A 246 -4.36 8.28 12.97
C ILE A 246 -2.86 8.02 12.79
N ALA A 247 -2.14 7.87 13.90
CA ALA A 247 -0.69 7.77 13.91
C ALA A 247 -0.20 6.51 14.65
N ALA A 248 0.61 5.70 13.98
CA ALA A 248 1.33 4.58 14.58
C ALA A 248 2.36 5.03 15.62
N ASN A 249 2.52 4.24 16.68
CA ASN A 249 3.47 4.45 17.75
C ASN A 249 4.92 4.17 17.32
N ALA A 250 5.67 5.22 17.01
CA ALA A 250 7.08 5.07 16.63
C ALA A 250 8.04 4.82 17.82
N ASN A 251 7.55 4.65 19.05
CA ASN A 251 8.37 4.65 20.26
C ASN A 251 8.61 3.25 20.86
N ASP A 252 8.21 2.18 20.17
CA ASP A 252 8.56 0.82 20.54
C ASP A 252 8.84 -0.04 19.30
N ALA A 253 9.22 -1.30 19.52
CA ALA A 253 9.58 -2.24 18.46
C ALA A 253 8.39 -3.08 17.96
N ALA A 254 7.18 -2.86 18.47
CA ALA A 254 6.00 -3.58 18.01
C ALA A 254 5.57 -3.07 16.63
N ASN A 255 5.06 -3.98 15.80
CA ASN A 255 4.44 -3.57 14.55
C ASN A 255 3.08 -2.96 14.84
N ASP A 256 2.89 -1.73 14.39
CA ASP A 256 1.61 -1.02 14.49
C ASP A 256 0.76 -1.21 13.26
N PHE A 257 -0.40 -1.83 13.40
CA PHE A 257 -1.32 -2.05 12.29
C PHE A 257 -2.75 -2.21 12.79
N MET A 258 -3.69 -1.97 11.88
CA MET A 258 -5.12 -2.16 12.14
C MET A 258 -5.62 -3.35 11.34
N VAL A 259 -6.43 -4.21 11.97
CA VAL A 259 -7.12 -5.32 11.32
C VAL A 259 -8.62 -5.09 11.38
N VAL A 260 -9.27 -4.97 10.24
CA VAL A 260 -10.74 -4.96 10.15
C VAL A 260 -11.20 -6.41 9.97
N ASN A 261 -11.54 -7.05 11.09
CA ASN A 261 -11.91 -8.45 11.09
C ASN A 261 -13.17 -8.69 10.24
N ARG A 262 -13.30 -9.91 9.67
CA ARG A 262 -14.47 -10.26 8.86
C ARG A 262 -15.75 -10.03 9.66
N GLY A 263 -16.78 -9.53 8.99
CA GLY A 263 -18.04 -9.10 9.60
C GLY A 263 -18.01 -7.70 10.19
N SER A 264 -16.85 -7.16 10.54
CA SER A 264 -16.68 -5.77 10.96
C SER A 264 -16.58 -4.80 9.78
N ARG A 265 -16.66 -3.50 10.08
CA ARG A 265 -16.61 -2.43 9.08
C ARG A 265 -15.76 -1.27 9.57
N ILE A 266 -15.08 -0.62 8.64
CA ILE A 266 -14.52 0.72 8.81
C ILE A 266 -15.25 1.67 7.85
N ASN A 267 -15.77 2.77 8.38
CA ASN A 267 -16.39 3.83 7.60
C ASN A 267 -15.49 5.06 7.68
N ALA A 268 -14.63 5.24 6.68
CA ALA A 268 -13.65 6.33 6.63
C ALA A 268 -13.86 7.14 5.33
N VAL A 269 -14.71 8.17 5.41
CA VAL A 269 -15.05 9.01 4.26
C VAL A 269 -14.49 10.42 4.50
N GLY A 270 -13.28 10.66 4.00
CA GLY A 270 -12.65 11.98 4.02
C GLY A 270 -13.23 12.92 2.96
N THR A 271 -12.82 14.19 3.01
CA THR A 271 -13.05 15.15 1.93
C THR A 271 -11.72 15.74 1.46
N VAL A 272 -11.71 16.37 0.30
CA VAL A 272 -10.52 17.10 -0.21
C VAL A 272 -9.97 18.11 0.82
N SER A 273 -10.86 18.87 1.44
CA SER A 273 -10.50 19.88 2.44
C SER A 273 -10.16 19.29 3.82
N GLN A 274 -10.57 18.04 4.07
CA GLN A 274 -10.40 17.34 5.34
C GLN A 274 -10.11 15.85 5.05
N PRO A 275 -8.92 15.52 4.52
CA PRO A 275 -8.56 14.14 4.24
C PRO A 275 -8.35 13.39 5.56
N ILE A 276 -8.71 12.11 5.58
CA ILE A 276 -8.33 11.21 6.69
C ILE A 276 -6.89 10.80 6.45
N ILE A 277 -6.03 10.94 7.46
CA ILE A 277 -4.60 10.66 7.35
C ILE A 277 -4.23 9.51 8.28
N PHE A 278 -3.82 8.39 7.70
CA PHE A 278 -3.12 7.32 8.41
C PHE A 278 -1.61 7.50 8.21
N THR A 279 -0.86 7.52 9.30
CA THR A 279 0.56 7.86 9.28
C THR A 279 1.30 7.28 10.48
N SER A 280 2.56 7.67 10.66
CA SER A 280 3.35 7.41 11.87
C SER A 280 3.47 8.67 12.73
N GLN A 281 3.62 8.50 14.05
CA GLN A 281 3.91 9.61 14.96
C GLN A 281 5.16 10.39 14.58
N GLN A 282 6.12 9.75 13.92
CA GLN A 282 7.28 10.42 13.37
C GLN A 282 6.89 11.57 12.42
N ASN A 283 5.87 11.37 11.57
CA ASN A 283 5.40 12.38 10.63
C ASN A 283 4.55 13.48 11.27
N LEU A 284 4.18 13.34 12.55
CA LEU A 284 3.60 14.46 13.29
C LEU A 284 4.63 15.57 13.54
N ASN A 285 5.93 15.24 13.50
CA ASN A 285 7.02 16.19 13.56
C ASN A 285 7.72 16.33 12.19
N PRO A 286 7.48 17.43 11.44
CA PRO A 286 8.06 17.61 10.11
C PRO A 286 9.59 17.79 10.10
N ALA A 287 10.22 17.99 11.27
CA ALA A 287 11.67 18.12 11.39
C ALA A 287 12.38 16.75 11.55
N GLY A 288 11.65 15.68 11.85
CA GLY A 288 12.21 14.37 12.21
C GLY A 288 12.16 13.32 11.10
N THR A 289 11.24 13.43 10.15
CA THR A 289 11.06 12.45 9.06
C THR A 289 10.64 13.07 7.74
N SER A 290 11.06 12.43 6.65
CA SER A 290 10.59 12.72 5.29
C SER A 290 9.54 11.70 4.85
N ASP A 291 8.76 12.08 3.84
CA ASP A 291 7.81 11.19 3.17
C ASP A 291 8.47 10.04 2.37
N SER A 292 9.80 10.02 2.29
CA SER A 292 10.59 8.90 1.78
C SER A 292 10.91 7.83 2.84
N THR A 293 10.55 8.05 4.10
CA THR A 293 10.76 7.09 5.17
C THR A 293 9.71 5.97 5.08
N GLN A 294 10.16 4.72 5.15
CA GLN A 294 9.32 3.53 4.93
C GLN A 294 9.26 2.66 6.18
N GLY A 295 8.28 1.75 6.23
CA GLY A 295 8.15 0.76 7.31
C GLY A 295 7.73 1.33 8.67
N GLN A 296 7.17 2.54 8.70
CA GLN A 296 6.80 3.22 9.96
C GLN A 296 5.44 2.78 10.53
N TRP A 297 4.65 2.02 9.77
CA TRP A 297 3.42 1.37 10.20
C TRP A 297 3.04 0.26 9.21
N GLY A 298 2.29 -0.74 9.67
CA GLY A 298 1.95 -1.95 8.92
C GLY A 298 0.67 -1.87 8.09
N GLY A 299 0.00 -0.73 8.05
CA GLY A 299 -1.20 -0.54 7.23
C GLY A 299 -2.52 -0.89 7.93
N VAL A 300 -3.58 -0.92 7.12
CA VAL A 300 -4.90 -1.45 7.46
C VAL A 300 -5.08 -2.76 6.68
N ILE A 301 -5.49 -3.81 7.39
CA ILE A 301 -5.66 -5.18 6.89
C ILE A 301 -7.14 -5.54 6.93
#